data_AF-A0A3D0H457-F1
#
_entry.id   AF-A0A3D0H457-F1
#
_cell.length_a   1.000
_cell.length_b   1.000
_cell.length_c   1.000
_cell.angle_alpha   90.00
_cell.angle_beta   90.00
_cell.angle_gamma   90.00
#
_symmetry.space_group_name_H-M   'P 1'
#
loop_
_entity.id
_entity.type
_entity.pdbx_description
1 polymer ?
#
loop_
_entity_poly.entity_id
_entity_poly.type
_entity_poly.pdbx_seq_one_letter_code
_entity_poly.pdbx_strand_id
1 'polypeptide(L)'
;MHPVEIAATLSPWEPGLLALAVYALLVVGLMALLLALCSWLGEGKTGRDKFRPYESGIIPTGVAQLRTPVPFYLVAIFFLIFDVEAAFILAWAVAFDLLGWTGWMQIACFIVLLLFGLFYVWQKGGLEWGPAASGASCNDKISC
;
A
#
# COMPACT_ATOMS: atom_id res chain seq x y z
N MET A 1 34.35 -4.54 -13.83
CA MET A 1 33.16 -3.83 -14.35
C MET A 1 33.05 -4.20 -15.81
N HIS A 2 32.20 -5.18 -16.14
CA HIS A 2 31.93 -5.48 -17.55
C HIS A 2 31.21 -4.28 -18.18
N PRO A 3 31.55 -3.88 -19.42
CA PRO A 3 30.75 -2.89 -20.11
C PRO A 3 29.31 -3.40 -20.17
N VAL A 4 28.36 -2.57 -19.76
CA VAL A 4 26.94 -2.84 -19.98
C VAL A 4 26.76 -2.82 -21.49
N GLU A 5 26.76 -4.00 -22.11
CA GLU A 5 26.50 -4.12 -23.53
C GLU A 5 25.04 -3.73 -23.75
N ILE A 6 24.81 -2.50 -24.22
CA ILE A 6 23.48 -1.98 -24.56
C ILE A 6 22.75 -2.97 -25.49
N ALA A 7 23.50 -3.67 -26.34
CA ALA A 7 22.99 -4.72 -27.22
C ALA A 7 22.36 -5.91 -26.46
N ALA A 8 22.93 -6.35 -25.34
CA ALA A 8 22.35 -7.41 -24.50
C ALA A 8 21.07 -6.94 -23.80
N THR A 9 21.04 -5.68 -23.32
CA THR A 9 19.84 -5.09 -22.68
C THR A 9 18.64 -4.92 -23.62
N LEU A 10 18.91 -4.78 -24.93
CA LEU A 10 17.93 -4.69 -26.01
C LEU A 10 17.69 -6.03 -26.72
N SER A 11 18.28 -7.13 -26.24
CA SER A 11 18.05 -8.44 -26.82
C SER A 11 16.71 -9.03 -26.31
N PRO A 12 15.83 -9.54 -27.19
CA PRO A 12 14.56 -10.15 -26.78
C PRO A 12 14.69 -11.49 -26.03
N TRP A 13 15.85 -12.15 -26.12
CA TRP A 13 16.08 -13.51 -25.62
C TRP A 13 16.84 -13.55 -24.29
N GLU A 14 17.37 -12.42 -23.80
CA GLU A 14 17.90 -12.30 -22.44
C GLU A 14 16.92 -11.53 -21.52
N PRO A 15 16.83 -11.89 -20.22
CA PRO A 15 16.01 -11.17 -19.27
C PRO A 15 16.62 -9.78 -18.98
N GLY A 16 16.31 -8.81 -19.85
CA GLY A 16 16.71 -7.41 -19.77
C GLY A 16 15.52 -6.44 -19.74
N LEU A 17 15.79 -5.15 -19.95
CA LEU A 17 14.77 -4.09 -19.90
C LEU A 17 13.69 -4.26 -20.97
N LEU A 18 14.05 -4.69 -22.19
CA LEU A 18 13.06 -4.94 -23.23
C LEU A 18 12.15 -6.12 -22.91
N ALA A 19 12.70 -7.21 -22.38
CA ALA A 19 11.90 -8.38 -21.99
C ALA A 19 10.87 -7.98 -20.91
N LEU A 20 11.28 -7.18 -19.92
CA LEU A 20 10.39 -6.65 -18.90
C LEU A 20 9.31 -5.74 -19.49
N ALA A 21 9.68 -4.84 -20.40
CA ALA A 21 8.75 -3.92 -21.05
C ALA A 21 7.72 -4.65 -21.92
N VAL A 22 8.16 -5.63 -22.72
CA VAL A 22 7.26 -6.46 -23.53
C VAL A 22 6.29 -7.25 -22.66
N TYR A 23 6.79 -7.87 -21.57
CA TYR A 23 5.94 -8.58 -20.62
C TYR A 23 4.90 -7.64 -19.99
N ALA A 24 5.32 -6.49 -19.49
CA ALA A 24 4.41 -5.50 -18.91
C ALA A 24 3.34 -5.03 -19.91
N LEU A 25 3.74 -4.75 -21.15
CA LEU A 25 2.81 -4.36 -22.21
C LEU A 25 1.81 -5.47 -22.56
N LEU A 26 2.26 -6.73 -22.59
CA LEU A 26 1.36 -7.87 -22.82
C LEU A 26 0.35 -8.02 -21.69
N VAL A 27 0.77 -7.88 -20.42
CA VAL A 27 -0.14 -7.95 -19.26
C VAL A 27 -1.16 -6.81 -19.30
N VAL A 28 -0.71 -5.58 -19.51
CA VAL A 28 -1.60 -4.40 -19.61
C VAL A 28 -2.54 -4.54 -20.81
N GLY A 29 -2.03 -4.97 -21.96
CA GLY A 29 -2.81 -5.19 -23.17
C GLY A 29 -3.87 -6.26 -22.99
N LEU A 30 -3.53 -7.39 -22.34
CA LEU A 30 -4.49 -8.43 -22.02
C LEU A 30 -5.57 -7.93 -21.06
N MET A 31 -5.21 -7.20 -20.00
CA MET A 31 -6.18 -6.62 -19.07
C MET A 31 -7.12 -5.63 -19.77
N ALA A 32 -6.57 -4.75 -20.62
CA ALA A 32 -7.36 -3.82 -21.41
C ALA A 32 -8.31 -4.55 -22.38
N LEU A 33 -7.83 -5.61 -23.04
CA LEU A 33 -8.65 -6.45 -23.93
C LEU A 33 -9.79 -7.11 -23.16
N LEU A 34 -9.53 -7.70 -22.00
CA LEU A 34 -10.55 -8.34 -21.18
C LEU A 34 -11.60 -7.33 -20.70
N LEU A 35 -11.18 -6.16 -20.22
CA LEU A 35 -12.10 -5.09 -19.83
C LEU A 35 -12.93 -4.59 -21.02
N ALA A 36 -12.32 -4.44 -22.20
CA ALA A 36 -13.01 -4.05 -23.42
C ALA A 36 -14.05 -5.11 -23.84
N LEU A 37 -13.68 -6.39 -23.83
CA LEU A 37 -14.59 -7.50 -24.12
C LEU A 37 -15.75 -7.55 -23.11
N CYS A 38 -15.49 -7.42 -21.82
CA CYS A 38 -16.53 -7.34 -20.79
C CYS A 38 -17.48 -6.16 -21.02
N SER A 39 -16.95 -4.99 -21.42
CA SER A 39 -17.76 -3.82 -21.71
C SER A 39 -18.58 -3.96 -23.00
N TRP A 40 -18.05 -4.65 -24.01
CA TRP A 40 -18.71 -4.84 -25.30
C TRP A 40 -19.78 -5.93 -25.24
N LEU A 41 -19.54 -7.00 -24.48
CA LEU A 41 -20.48 -8.10 -24.28
C LEU A 41 -21.54 -7.77 -23.21
N GLY A 42 -21.28 -6.79 -22.34
CA GLY A 42 -22.21 -6.34 -21.32
C GLY A 42 -23.39 -5.57 -21.89
N GLU A 43 -24.61 -5.92 -21.47
CA GLU A 43 -25.81 -5.23 -21.93
C GLU A 43 -25.89 -3.80 -21.35
N GLY A 44 -25.86 -2.79 -22.22
CA GLY A 44 -25.82 -1.35 -21.90
C GLY A 44 -27.11 -0.78 -21.32
N LYS A 45 -27.78 -1.49 -20.40
CA LYS A 45 -28.96 -0.98 -19.68
C LYS A 45 -28.51 0.03 -18.63
N THR A 46 -28.44 1.29 -19.05
CA THR A 46 -28.02 2.45 -18.25
C THR A 46 -29.23 3.09 -17.56
N GLY A 47 -29.70 2.48 -16.47
CA GLY A 47 -30.75 3.07 -15.64
C GLY A 47 -30.17 4.13 -14.70
N ARG A 48 -30.90 5.25 -14.48
CA ARG A 48 -30.50 6.32 -13.53
C ARG A 48 -30.21 5.80 -12.12
N ASP A 49 -30.90 4.72 -11.71
CA ASP A 49 -30.73 4.12 -10.39
C ASP A 49 -29.51 3.16 -10.32
N LYS A 50 -29.02 2.67 -11.47
CA LYS A 50 -27.80 1.83 -11.54
C LYS A 50 -26.52 2.62 -11.26
N PHE A 51 -26.55 3.94 -11.45
CA PHE A 51 -25.42 4.83 -11.17
C PHE A 51 -25.48 5.49 -9.78
N ARG A 52 -26.50 5.18 -8.97
CA ARG A 52 -26.56 5.69 -7.60
C ARG A 52 -25.69 4.83 -6.67
N PRO A 53 -24.92 5.44 -5.75
CA PRO A 53 -24.22 4.69 -4.71
C PRO A 53 -25.20 3.81 -3.92
N TYR A 54 -24.81 2.57 -3.66
CA TYR A 54 -25.64 1.63 -2.91
C TYR A 54 -25.54 1.91 -1.42
N GLU A 55 -26.62 2.42 -0.83
CA GLU A 55 -26.70 2.74 0.60
C GLU A 55 -28.07 2.33 1.17
N SER A 56 -28.49 1.08 0.89
CA SER A 56 -29.77 0.51 1.38
C SER A 56 -31.02 1.38 1.15
N GLY A 57 -31.02 2.20 0.09
CA GLY A 57 -32.15 3.08 -0.26
C GLY A 57 -32.09 4.49 0.34
N ILE A 58 -31.04 4.83 1.10
CA ILE A 58 -30.78 6.21 1.52
C ILE A 58 -30.14 6.98 0.37
N ILE A 59 -30.67 8.16 0.08
CA ILE A 59 -30.05 9.08 -0.88
C ILE A 59 -28.88 9.74 -0.15
N PRO A 60 -27.63 9.62 -0.63
CA PRO A 60 -26.49 10.24 0.02
C PRO A 60 -26.71 11.74 0.05
N THR A 61 -26.89 12.28 1.25
CA THR A 61 -27.17 13.70 1.49
C THR A 61 -26.01 14.27 2.30
N GLY A 62 -25.19 15.09 1.65
CA GLY A 62 -24.07 15.79 2.28
C GLY A 62 -22.73 15.58 1.60
N VAL A 63 -21.75 16.34 2.07
CA VAL A 63 -20.34 16.15 1.68
C VAL A 63 -19.83 14.89 2.37
N ALA A 64 -19.25 13.95 1.61
CA ALA A 64 -18.67 12.70 2.11
C ALA A 64 -17.35 12.93 2.89
N GLN A 65 -17.29 13.98 3.71
CA GLN A 65 -16.20 14.25 4.63
C GLN A 65 -16.55 13.68 6.00
N LEU A 66 -16.81 12.37 6.03
CA LEU A 66 -16.65 11.63 7.27
C LEU A 66 -15.19 11.83 7.68
N ARG A 67 -14.95 12.34 8.89
CA ARG A 67 -13.62 12.48 9.46
C ARG A 67 -13.04 11.06 9.54
N THR A 68 -12.33 10.65 8.50
CA THR A 68 -11.72 9.33 8.39
C THR A 68 -10.86 9.16 9.63
N PRO A 69 -11.01 8.05 10.36
CA PRO A 69 -10.35 7.92 11.64
C PRO A 69 -8.84 8.06 11.41
N VAL A 70 -8.19 8.78 12.33
CA VAL A 70 -6.76 9.14 12.30
C VAL A 70 -5.77 7.95 12.24
N PRO A 71 -6.05 6.70 12.69
CA PRO A 71 -5.01 5.68 12.77
C PRO A 71 -4.47 5.21 11.42
N PHE A 72 -5.20 5.38 10.31
CA PHE A 72 -4.68 5.04 8.98
C PHE A 72 -3.43 5.84 8.59
N TYR A 73 -3.35 7.09 9.04
CA TYR A 73 -2.18 7.94 8.79
C TYR A 73 -0.96 7.48 9.60
N LEU A 74 -1.17 7.03 10.84
CA LEU A 74 -0.09 6.53 11.70
C LEU A 74 0.53 5.24 11.13
N VAL A 75 -0.30 4.33 10.62
CA VAL A 75 0.18 3.11 9.95
C VAL A 75 0.92 3.45 8.67
N ALA A 76 0.44 4.42 7.88
CA ALA A 76 1.09 4.82 6.64
C ALA A 76 2.49 5.42 6.86
N ILE A 77 2.66 6.32 7.85
CA ILE A 77 3.99 6.86 8.19
C ILE A 77 4.90 5.77 8.74
N PHE A 78 4.38 4.89 9.61
CA PHE A 78 5.17 3.80 10.15
C PHE A 78 5.67 2.87 9.04
N PHE A 79 4.81 2.51 8.08
CA PHE A 79 5.21 1.73 6.91
C PHE A 79 6.28 2.45 6.10
N LEU A 80 6.12 3.75 5.85
CA LEU A 80 7.10 4.55 5.10
C LEU A 80 8.48 4.57 5.79
N ILE A 81 8.52 4.75 7.11
CA ILE A 81 9.78 4.71 7.87
C ILE A 81 10.35 3.30 7.80
N PHE A 82 9.58 2.26 8.15
CA PHE A 82 10.09 0.89 8.14
C PHE A 82 10.57 0.41 6.76
N ASP A 83 9.93 0.85 5.68
CA ASP A 83 10.33 0.53 4.29
C ASP A 83 11.69 1.15 3.92
N VAL A 84 11.93 2.42 4.30
CA VAL A 84 13.24 3.06 4.14
C VAL A 84 14.31 2.31 4.93
N GLU A 85 13.98 1.86 6.14
CA GLU A 85 14.93 1.15 7.00
C GLU A 85 15.24 -0.26 6.45
N ALA A 86 14.26 -0.93 5.82
CA ALA A 86 14.50 -2.17 5.08
C ALA A 86 15.45 -1.96 3.89
N ALA A 87 15.35 -0.83 3.17
CA ALA A 87 16.29 -0.51 2.10
C ALA A 87 17.73 -0.36 2.62
N PHE A 88 17.93 0.18 3.83
CA PHE A 88 19.25 0.22 4.47
C PHE A 88 19.77 -1.17 4.83
N ILE A 89 18.91 -2.06 5.33
CA ILE A 89 19.30 -3.46 5.61
C ILE A 89 19.70 -4.18 4.32
N LEU A 90 18.98 -3.95 3.22
CA LEU A 90 19.33 -4.51 1.90
C LEU A 90 20.67 -3.99 1.39
N ALA A 91 20.92 -2.68 1.50
CA ALA A 91 22.19 -2.08 1.11
C ALA A 91 23.36 -2.67 1.92
N TRP A 92 23.18 -2.85 3.23
CA TRP A 92 24.16 -3.54 4.08
C TRP A 92 24.36 -5.01 3.67
N ALA A 93 23.27 -5.73 3.37
CA ALA A 93 23.34 -7.14 2.98
C ALA A 93 24.15 -7.37 1.70
N VAL A 94 24.04 -6.46 0.73
CA VAL A 94 24.84 -6.50 -0.51
C VAL A 94 26.33 -6.26 -0.24
N ALA A 95 26.67 -5.43 0.76
CA ALA A 95 28.05 -5.08 1.09
C ALA A 95 28.62 -5.86 2.30
N PHE A 96 27.91 -6.88 2.79
CA PHE A 96 28.23 -7.58 4.04
C PHE A 96 29.69 -8.03 4.14
N ASP A 97 30.23 -8.57 3.05
CA ASP A 97 31.59 -9.11 2.98
C ASP A 97 32.69 -8.05 3.20
N LEU A 98 32.39 -6.78 2.93
CA LEU A 98 33.36 -5.67 3.02
C LEU A 98 33.38 -5.01 4.40
N LEU A 99 32.28 -5.07 5.15
CA LEU A 99 32.10 -4.30 6.38
C LEU A 99 32.51 -5.05 7.67
N GLY A 100 32.68 -6.37 7.60
CA GLY A 100 33.14 -7.20 8.73
C GLY A 100 32.37 -6.96 10.03
N TRP A 101 33.09 -7.02 11.17
CA TRP A 101 32.49 -6.87 12.51
C TRP A 101 31.86 -5.49 12.75
N THR A 102 32.43 -4.44 12.17
CA THR A 102 31.92 -3.07 12.30
C THR A 102 30.56 -2.89 11.65
N GLY A 103 30.33 -3.50 10.47
CA GLY A 103 29.01 -3.49 9.83
C GLY A 103 27.98 -4.28 10.62
N TRP A 104 28.39 -5.39 11.23
CA TRP A 104 27.51 -6.19 12.08
C TRP A 104 27.01 -5.40 13.30
N MET A 105 27.87 -4.62 13.96
CA MET A 105 27.45 -3.76 15.08
C MET A 105 26.51 -2.64 14.62
N GLN A 106 26.75 -2.06 13.44
CA GLN A 106 25.89 -1.01 12.89
C GLN A 106 24.49 -1.54 12.60
N ILE A 107 24.37 -2.70 11.94
CA ILE A 107 23.06 -3.27 11.62
C ILE A 107 22.32 -3.75 12.87
N ALA A 108 23.03 -4.30 13.86
CA ALA A 108 22.44 -4.72 15.12
C ALA A 108 21.85 -3.53 15.90
N CYS A 109 22.60 -2.43 16.00
CA CYS A 109 22.12 -1.19 16.62
C CYS A 109 20.88 -0.64 15.91
N PHE A 110 20.89 -0.68 14.57
CA PHE A 110 19.79 -0.22 13.73
C PHE A 110 18.51 -1.04 13.90
N ILE A 111 18.62 -2.38 13.93
CA ILE A 111 17.48 -3.27 14.18
C ILE A 111 16.89 -3.03 15.59
N VAL A 112 17.73 -2.81 16.60
CA VAL A 112 17.26 -2.49 17.95
C VAL A 112 16.46 -1.19 17.96
N LEU A 113 16.93 -0.16 17.25
CA LEU A 113 16.22 1.13 17.15
C LEU A 113 14.84 0.95 16.50
N LEU A 114 14.73 0.14 15.44
CA LEU A 114 13.45 -0.23 14.83
C LEU A 114 12.48 -0.92 15.80
N LEU A 115 12.99 -1.89 16.58
CA LEU A 115 12.19 -2.59 17.57
C LEU A 115 11.68 -1.64 18.65
N PHE A 116 12.50 -0.68 19.09
CA PHE A 116 12.06 0.36 20.03
C PHE A 116 10.96 1.25 19.44
N GLY A 117 11.10 1.68 18.19
CA GLY A 117 10.08 2.47 17.50
C GLY A 117 8.75 1.74 17.37
N LEU A 118 8.79 0.47 16.96
CA LEU A 118 7.61 -0.39 16.87
C LEU A 118 6.96 -0.61 18.24
N PHE A 119 7.76 -0.90 19.27
CA PHE A 119 7.27 -1.10 20.63
C PHE A 119 6.57 0.16 21.18
N TYR A 120 7.10 1.35 20.90
CA TYR A 120 6.49 2.61 21.32
C TYR A 120 5.12 2.84 20.67
N VAL A 121 5.00 2.62 19.36
CA VAL A 121 3.73 2.77 18.63
C VAL A 121 2.70 1.74 19.10
N TRP A 122 3.15 0.51 19.36
CA TRP A 122 2.30 -0.55 19.89
C TRP A 122 1.70 -0.17 21.24
N GLN A 123 2.53 0.36 22.16
CA GLN A 123 2.05 0.84 23.47
C GLN A 123 1.12 2.05 23.38
N LYS A 124 1.29 2.90 22.36
CA LYS A 124 0.42 4.06 22.13
C LYS A 124 -0.95 3.71 21.55
N GLY A 125 -1.23 2.43 21.26
CA GLY A 125 -2.51 2.01 20.70
C GLY A 125 -2.75 2.52 19.28
N GLY A 126 -1.70 2.86 18.54
CA GLY A 126 -1.82 3.30 17.13
C GLY A 126 -2.41 2.22 16.22
N LEU A 127 -2.46 0.97 16.69
CA LEU A 127 -3.02 -0.20 16.02
C LEU A 127 -4.37 -0.66 16.60
N GLU A 128 -4.88 0.01 17.65
CA GLU A 128 -6.12 -0.40 18.30
C GLU A 128 -7.32 0.03 17.46
N TRP A 129 -7.96 -0.95 16.83
CA TRP A 129 -9.18 -0.78 16.05
C TRP A 129 -10.37 -1.30 16.84
N GLY A 130 -10.75 -0.54 17.87
CA GLY A 130 -12.01 -0.72 18.57
C GLY A 130 -12.90 0.49 18.32
N PRO A 131 -14.23 0.34 18.21
CA PRO A 131 -15.13 1.47 18.39
C PRO A 131 -14.80 2.06 19.76
N ALA A 132 -14.23 3.26 19.79
CA ALA A 132 -14.40 4.10 20.96
C ALA A 132 -15.91 4.30 21.04
N ALA A 133 -16.58 3.53 21.89
CA ALA A 133 -17.94 3.82 22.30
C ALA A 133 -17.87 5.19 22.98
N SER A 134 -17.95 6.24 22.15
CA SER A 134 -18.29 7.58 22.57
C SER A 134 -19.61 7.39 23.29
N GLY A 135 -19.54 7.46 24.61
CA GLY A 135 -20.67 7.18 25.49
C GLY A 135 -21.89 7.91 24.98
N ALA A 136 -22.87 7.15 24.51
CA ALA A 136 -24.23 7.62 24.49
C ALA A 136 -24.62 7.81 25.96
N SER A 137 -24.40 9.03 26.47
CA SER A 137 -25.14 9.50 27.63
C SER A 137 -26.58 9.63 27.16
N CYS A 138 -27.31 8.52 27.20
CA CYS A 138 -28.76 8.54 27.16
C CYS A 138 -29.20 9.02 28.55
N ASN A 139 -29.25 10.34 28.69
CA ASN A 139 -30.01 10.96 29.74
C ASN A 139 -30.88 12.04 29.13
N ASP A 140 -31.92 11.61 28.46
CA ASP A 140 -33.20 12.30 28.54
C ASP A 140 -34.32 11.28 28.39
N LYS A 141 -35.08 11.09 29.49
CA LYS A 141 -36.46 10.67 29.35
C LYS A 141 -37.12 11.78 28.54
N ILE A 142 -37.69 11.43 27.38
CA ILE A 142 -38.76 12.11 26.62
C ILE A 142 -38.41 12.06 25.13
N SER A 143 -39.10 11.15 24.44
CA SER A 143 -39.69 11.35 23.11
C SER A 143 -38.82 11.95 21.98
N CYS A 144 -38.32 11.10 21.08
CA CYS A 144 -38.69 11.05 19.66
C CYS A 144 -37.90 9.95 18.93
#